data_AF-A0A9N8EIH5-F1
#
_entry.id   AF-A0A9N8EIH5-F1
#
_cell.length_a   1.000
_cell.length_b   1.000
_cell.length_c   1.000
_cell.angle_alpha   90.00
_cell.angle_beta   90.00
_cell.angle_gamma   90.00
#
_symmetry.space_group_name_H-M   'P 1'
#
loop_
_entity.id
_entity.type
_entity.pdbx_description
1 polymer ?
#
loop_
_entity_poly.entity_id
_entity_poly.type
_entity_poly.pdbx_seq_one_letter_code
_entity_poly.pdbx_strand_id
1 'polypeptide(L)'
;MPIPVPTTTPTNDGIIGSKEELILALNGEIYDASSVYGPIETWDVTRVDNFEGLFSLNAPAAGSTFDVANFNEDISAWDTSSVTTFKETFYGADKFNQNLSGWDVSKSDSFYGTFRDAHAFNSVVSTWDVQGIISLERMFMDAWNFNQDVSNWDVSSCKNFVRMFKNTPFNRPLSNWNEKLLSTQNLNFMFDEANQFNQDITGWNFDSSLTSMRGTFKAAVMFNQDISVWNIDKVRTFEETFFGANSFNQNLCAWGNKMRTDVQVTTTTMFTGANLSIPIVVCLATGDSLHFTARLPHLQQKRFSVVRNVVDFSQALACLISHNPSCRWHDDP
;
A
#
# COMPACT_ATOMS: atom_id res chain seq x y z
N MET A 1 3.95 41.76 3.48
CA MET A 1 4.68 41.99 4.75
C MET A 1 5.61 40.81 4.93
N PRO A 2 6.87 40.99 5.36
CA PRO A 2 7.68 39.83 5.75
C PRO A 2 6.98 39.13 6.90
N ILE A 3 6.93 37.80 6.86
CA ILE A 3 6.48 36.98 7.98
C ILE A 3 7.40 37.31 9.16
N PRO A 4 6.89 37.53 10.39
CA PRO A 4 7.76 37.72 11.55
C PRO A 4 8.65 36.48 11.68
N VAL A 5 9.96 36.66 11.59
CA VAL A 5 10.93 35.61 11.96
C VAL A 5 10.67 35.30 13.44
N PRO A 6 10.35 34.05 13.81
CA PRO A 6 10.19 33.68 15.21
C PRO A 6 11.46 34.08 15.97
N THR A 7 11.34 34.98 16.95
CA THR A 7 12.47 35.44 17.77
C THR A 7 12.78 34.46 18.89
N THR A 8 12.68 33.15 18.65
CA THR A 8 13.19 32.16 19.59
C THR A 8 14.70 32.21 19.48
N THR A 9 15.32 33.05 20.31
CA THR A 9 16.76 33.00 20.54
C THR A 9 17.05 31.58 21.06
N PRO A 10 17.85 30.77 20.35
CA PRO A 10 18.17 29.44 20.81
C PRO A 10 18.70 29.48 22.23
N THR A 11 18.10 28.72 23.13
CA THR A 11 18.67 28.47 24.44
C THR A 11 19.91 27.63 24.18
N ASN A 12 21.08 28.07 24.64
CA ASN A 12 22.38 27.45 24.35
C ASN A 12 22.54 26.07 25.04
N ASP A 13 21.45 25.33 25.22
CA ASP A 13 21.30 24.07 25.94
C ASP A 13 21.16 22.84 25.03
N GLY A 14 21.21 23.02 23.70
CA GLY A 14 21.10 21.93 22.73
C GLY A 14 19.66 21.49 22.45
N ILE A 15 18.68 22.15 23.06
CA ILE A 15 17.26 21.80 22.98
C ILE A 15 16.59 22.55 21.84
N ILE A 16 15.91 21.81 20.98
CA ILE A 16 15.05 22.35 19.95
C ILE A 16 13.61 22.35 20.47
N GLY A 17 13.09 23.54 20.76
CA GLY A 17 11.84 23.76 21.48
C GLY A 17 10.57 23.64 20.64
N SER A 18 10.67 23.68 19.31
CA SER A 18 9.53 23.50 18.39
C SER A 18 9.95 23.01 17.01
N LYS A 19 8.96 22.59 16.20
CA LYS A 19 9.16 22.22 14.80
C LYS A 19 9.71 23.38 13.96
N GLU A 20 9.24 24.61 14.21
CA GLU A 20 9.71 25.80 13.50
C GLU A 20 11.19 26.06 13.79
N GLU A 21 11.62 25.91 15.04
CA GLU A 21 13.03 26.03 15.42
C GLU A 21 13.88 24.93 14.76
N LEU A 22 13.35 23.70 14.69
CA LEU A 22 14.01 22.60 13.98
C LEU A 22 14.20 22.90 12.49
N ILE A 23 13.17 23.42 11.82
CA ILE A 23 13.24 23.79 10.40
C ILE A 23 14.25 24.93 10.18
N LEU A 24 14.26 25.94 11.06
CA LEU A 24 15.24 27.04 10.98
C LEU A 24 16.68 26.54 11.18
N ALA A 25 16.89 25.58 12.08
CA ALA A 25 18.18 24.93 12.29
C ALA A 25 18.62 24.13 11.05
N LEU A 26 17.71 23.34 10.46
CA LEU A 26 17.96 22.54 9.26
C LEU A 26 18.26 23.41 8.02
N ASN A 27 17.52 24.50 7.82
CA ASN A 27 17.73 25.40 6.68
C ASN A 27 19.04 26.21 6.77
N GLY A 28 19.74 26.16 7.89
CA GLY A 28 20.89 27.03 8.16
C GLY A 28 20.51 28.50 8.31
N GLU A 29 19.23 28.78 8.60
CA GLU A 29 18.72 30.14 8.87
C GLU A 29 19.10 30.62 10.26
N ILE A 30 19.44 29.69 11.16
CA ILE A 30 20.19 29.96 12.38
C ILE A 30 21.67 30.02 11.97
N TYR A 31 22.26 31.22 11.97
CA TYR A 31 23.69 31.40 11.69
C TYR A 31 24.50 30.52 12.65
N ASP A 32 25.08 29.46 12.08
CA ASP A 32 25.83 28.41 12.75
C ASP A 32 25.01 27.55 13.74
N ALA A 33 23.98 26.86 13.25
CA ALA A 33 23.25 25.82 13.99
C ALA A 33 24.18 24.81 14.68
N SER A 34 25.36 24.53 14.08
CA SER A 34 26.36 23.65 14.68
C SER A 34 27.01 24.23 15.94
N SER A 35 27.18 25.56 16.03
CA SER A 35 27.64 26.23 17.26
C SER A 35 26.59 26.29 18.36
N VAL A 36 25.31 26.29 17.97
CA VAL A 36 24.17 26.44 18.88
C VAL A 36 23.76 25.10 19.49
N TYR A 37 23.57 24.08 18.63
CA TYR A 37 23.03 22.78 19.02
C TYR A 37 24.05 21.64 18.94
N GLY A 38 25.25 21.92 18.42
CA GLY A 38 26.22 20.87 18.09
C GLY A 38 25.92 20.19 16.75
N PRO A 39 26.60 19.06 16.47
CA PRO A 39 26.32 18.26 15.28
C PRO A 39 24.90 17.70 15.34
N ILE A 40 24.30 17.44 14.17
CA ILE A 40 22.87 17.09 14.05
C ILE A 40 22.49 15.84 14.84
N GLU A 41 23.41 14.88 14.99
CA GLU A 41 23.15 13.68 15.77
C GLU A 41 22.91 13.95 17.27
N THR A 42 23.34 15.11 17.80
CA THR A 42 23.20 15.45 19.23
C THR A 42 22.04 16.39 19.53
N TRP A 43 21.25 16.78 18.54
CA TRP A 43 20.14 17.71 18.74
C TRP A 43 19.06 17.08 19.64
N ASP A 44 18.68 17.77 20.71
CA ASP A 44 17.59 17.33 21.59
C ASP A 44 16.25 17.80 21.01
N VAL A 45 15.54 16.86 20.37
CA VAL A 45 14.23 17.07 19.75
C VAL A 45 13.07 16.62 20.64
N THR A 46 13.30 16.35 21.93
CA THR A 46 12.28 15.81 22.85
C THR A 46 11.06 16.71 23.04
N ARG A 47 11.16 18.00 22.67
CA ARG A 47 10.07 18.98 22.73
C ARG A 47 9.32 19.15 21.41
N VAL A 48 9.78 18.51 20.34
CA VAL A 48 9.14 18.55 19.02
C VAL A 48 8.16 17.39 18.92
N ASP A 49 6.87 17.69 18.78
CA ASP A 49 5.80 16.69 18.70
C ASP A 49 5.31 16.42 17.25
N ASN A 50 5.84 17.15 16.27
CA ASN A 50 5.35 17.13 14.89
C ASN A 50 6.51 17.09 13.89
N PHE A 51 6.71 15.93 13.25
CA PHE A 51 7.70 15.74 12.18
C PHE A 51 7.08 15.76 10.78
N GLU A 52 5.83 16.18 10.66
CA GLU A 52 5.14 16.18 9.38
C GLU A 52 5.88 17.05 8.36
N GLY A 53 6.31 16.45 7.25
CA GLY A 53 7.03 17.16 6.20
C GLY A 53 8.38 17.76 6.60
N LEU A 54 9.03 17.26 7.66
CA LEU A 54 10.29 17.83 8.16
C LEU A 54 11.44 17.81 7.14
N PHE A 55 11.60 16.68 6.44
CA PHE A 55 12.57 16.45 5.36
C PHE A 55 11.82 16.14 4.05
N SER A 56 10.90 17.02 3.67
CA SER A 56 9.96 16.79 2.55
C SER A 56 10.21 17.74 1.39
N LEU A 57 10.09 17.24 0.15
CA LEU A 57 10.04 18.10 -1.04
C LEU A 57 8.85 19.08 -1.03
N ASN A 58 7.81 18.80 -0.23
CA ASN A 58 6.67 19.68 0.01
C ASN A 58 6.80 20.47 1.32
N ALA A 59 7.95 20.43 2.02
CA ALA A 59 8.14 21.09 3.30
C ALA A 59 7.71 22.57 3.22
N PRO A 60 7.00 23.09 4.25
CA PRO A 60 6.48 24.44 4.22
C PRO A 60 7.63 25.46 4.39
N ALA A 61 8.26 25.86 3.28
CA ALA A 61 8.79 27.22 3.13
C ALA A 61 9.08 27.51 1.65
N ALA A 62 8.33 28.47 1.11
CA ALA A 62 8.78 29.26 -0.03
C ALA A 62 10.13 29.91 0.33
N GLY A 63 11.23 29.32 -0.14
CA GLY A 63 12.59 29.79 0.14
C GLY A 63 13.55 28.75 0.74
N SER A 64 13.09 27.53 1.06
CA SER A 64 13.94 26.44 1.57
C SER A 64 15.15 26.18 0.66
N THR A 65 16.36 26.45 1.15
CA THR A 65 17.63 26.01 0.55
C THR A 65 18.05 24.61 1.00
N PHE A 66 17.27 23.97 1.87
CA PHE A 66 17.58 22.65 2.40
C PHE A 66 17.48 21.60 1.28
N ASP A 67 18.60 20.93 1.01
CA ASP A 67 18.72 19.93 -0.05
C ASP A 67 18.15 18.58 0.42
N VAL A 68 16.82 18.50 0.46
CA VAL A 68 16.07 17.30 0.86
C VAL A 68 16.52 16.07 0.07
N ALA A 69 16.76 16.24 -1.24
CA ALA A 69 17.12 15.12 -2.10
C ALA A 69 18.45 14.48 -1.68
N ASN A 70 19.42 15.27 -1.21
CA ASN A 70 20.72 14.78 -0.76
C ASN A 70 20.82 14.57 0.77
N PHE A 71 19.77 14.88 1.54
CA PHE A 71 19.79 14.70 2.98
C PHE A 71 19.96 13.22 3.36
N ASN A 72 21.02 12.94 4.14
CA ASN A 72 21.32 11.61 4.67
C ASN A 72 22.21 11.69 5.92
N GLU A 73 22.06 12.75 6.74
CA GLU A 73 22.83 12.89 7.98
C GLU A 73 22.29 11.98 9.08
N ASP A 74 23.16 11.56 10.01
CA ASP A 74 22.79 10.65 11.10
C ASP A 74 21.85 11.32 12.10
N ILE A 75 20.63 10.78 12.19
CA ILE A 75 19.57 11.19 13.14
C ILE A 75 19.09 9.99 13.97
N SER A 76 19.89 8.93 14.04
CA SER A 76 19.53 7.68 14.72
C SER A 76 19.40 7.83 16.24
N ALA A 77 20.08 8.82 16.82
CA ALA A 77 20.10 9.12 18.25
C ALA A 77 18.96 10.05 18.72
N TRP A 78 18.15 10.57 17.81
CA TRP A 78 17.04 11.46 18.16
C TRP A 78 15.97 10.72 18.99
N ASP A 79 15.57 11.31 20.12
CA ASP A 79 14.44 10.84 20.91
C ASP A 79 13.12 11.35 20.31
N THR A 80 12.44 10.47 19.59
CA THR A 80 11.15 10.76 18.95
C THR A 80 9.94 10.42 19.81
N SER A 81 10.12 10.10 21.10
CA SER A 81 9.03 9.66 21.99
C SER A 81 7.95 10.72 22.20
N SER A 82 8.20 11.99 21.91
CA SER A 82 7.19 13.07 21.94
C SER A 82 6.42 13.24 20.62
N VAL A 83 6.90 12.66 19.52
CA VAL A 83 6.36 12.88 18.17
C VAL A 83 5.04 12.14 17.97
N THR A 84 4.00 12.86 17.55
CA THR A 84 2.67 12.31 17.28
C THR A 84 2.36 12.16 15.79
N THR A 85 3.17 12.74 14.89
CA THR A 85 2.96 12.62 13.44
C THR A 85 4.27 12.55 12.65
N PHE A 86 4.37 11.54 11.78
CA PHE A 86 5.49 11.31 10.85
C PHE A 86 5.05 11.44 9.38
N LYS A 87 3.91 12.09 9.12
CA LYS A 87 3.35 12.20 7.78
C LYS A 87 4.32 12.90 6.85
N GLU A 88 4.62 12.28 5.72
CA GLU A 88 5.53 12.84 4.70
C GLU A 88 6.90 13.29 5.24
N THR A 89 7.37 12.80 6.40
CA THR A 89 8.61 13.28 7.04
C THR A 89 9.82 13.20 6.12
N PHE A 90 9.96 12.15 5.29
CA PHE A 90 11.05 11.96 4.33
C PHE A 90 10.53 11.93 2.88
N TYR A 91 9.41 12.60 2.59
CA TYR A 91 8.83 12.60 1.25
C TYR A 91 9.81 13.19 0.22
N GLY A 92 10.26 12.35 -0.72
CA GLY A 92 11.21 12.72 -1.76
C GLY A 92 12.65 12.93 -1.29
N ALA A 93 13.00 12.45 -0.08
CA ALA A 93 14.37 12.41 0.40
C ALA A 93 15.17 11.31 -0.32
N ASP A 94 15.53 11.58 -1.58
CA ASP A 94 16.07 10.61 -2.55
C ASP A 94 17.22 9.76 -2.02
N LYS A 95 18.16 10.36 -1.27
CA LYS A 95 19.36 9.70 -0.74
C LYS A 95 19.22 9.17 0.70
N PHE A 96 18.11 9.44 1.37
CA PHE A 96 17.97 9.13 2.78
C PHE A 96 17.89 7.61 3.03
N ASN A 97 18.77 7.08 3.89
CA ASN A 97 18.80 5.67 4.26
C ASN A 97 19.44 5.44 5.64
N GLN A 98 19.22 6.36 6.58
CA GLN A 98 19.80 6.25 7.93
C GLN A 98 19.08 5.24 8.82
N ASN A 99 19.77 4.76 9.85
CA ASN A 99 19.21 3.82 10.82
C ASN A 99 18.14 4.51 11.68
N LEU A 100 16.89 4.06 11.59
CA LEU A 100 15.76 4.58 12.36
C LEU A 100 15.21 3.58 13.39
N SER A 101 15.94 2.50 13.67
CA SER A 101 15.46 1.43 14.56
C SER A 101 15.24 1.86 16.01
N GLY A 102 15.90 2.95 16.45
CA GLY A 102 15.75 3.53 17.79
C GLY A 102 14.61 4.54 17.94
N TRP A 103 13.93 4.90 16.85
CA TRP A 103 12.82 5.86 16.91
C TRP A 103 11.58 5.23 17.55
N ASP A 104 11.01 5.93 18.52
CA ASP A 104 9.68 5.64 19.06
C ASP A 104 8.63 6.27 18.15
N VAL A 105 7.75 5.43 17.61
CA VAL A 105 6.68 5.83 16.70
C VAL A 105 5.28 5.55 17.26
N SER A 106 5.21 5.04 18.49
CA SER A 106 4.00 4.46 19.10
C SER A 106 2.86 5.47 19.31
N LYS A 107 3.17 6.77 19.37
CA LYS A 107 2.19 7.85 19.53
C LYS A 107 1.54 8.31 18.22
N SER A 108 2.04 7.86 17.07
CA SER A 108 1.44 8.23 15.79
C SER A 108 0.23 7.37 15.47
N ASP A 109 -0.69 7.91 14.67
CA ASP A 109 -1.84 7.18 14.13
C ASP A 109 -1.71 6.90 12.62
N SER A 110 -0.67 7.42 11.96
CA SER A 110 -0.56 7.42 10.50
C SER A 110 0.87 7.65 10.01
N PHE A 111 1.33 6.78 9.11
CA PHE A 111 2.57 6.94 8.33
C PHE A 111 2.33 7.38 6.89
N TYR A 112 1.29 8.18 6.68
CA TYR A 112 0.94 8.67 5.36
C TYR A 112 2.16 9.28 4.65
N GLY A 113 2.59 8.64 3.56
CA GLY A 113 3.67 9.11 2.69
C GLY A 113 5.05 9.28 3.34
N THR A 114 5.32 8.73 4.53
CA THR A 114 6.55 9.02 5.29
C THR A 114 7.84 8.83 4.48
N PHE A 115 7.95 7.76 3.68
CA PHE A 115 9.09 7.48 2.80
C PHE A 115 8.69 7.44 1.32
N ARG A 116 7.60 8.12 0.96
CA ARG A 116 7.17 8.19 -0.44
C ARG A 116 8.25 8.90 -1.27
N ASP A 117 8.59 8.35 -2.42
CA ASP A 117 9.64 8.86 -3.32
C ASP A 117 11.05 8.93 -2.66
N ALA A 118 11.27 8.28 -1.50
CA ALA A 118 12.59 8.14 -0.87
C ALA A 118 13.35 6.97 -1.50
N HIS A 119 13.83 7.15 -2.74
CA HIS A 119 14.30 6.05 -3.58
C HIS A 119 15.41 5.19 -2.96
N ALA A 120 16.34 5.78 -2.20
CA ALA A 120 17.43 5.03 -1.54
C ALA A 120 17.00 4.31 -0.26
N PHE A 121 15.82 4.62 0.30
CA PHE A 121 15.42 4.13 1.61
C PHE A 121 15.21 2.61 1.64
N ASN A 122 15.97 1.95 2.51
CA ASN A 122 15.90 0.52 2.77
C ASN A 122 16.43 0.20 4.18
N SER A 123 16.17 1.08 5.14
CA SER A 123 16.66 0.96 6.51
C SER A 123 15.71 0.14 7.38
N VAL A 124 16.24 -0.47 8.45
CA VAL A 124 15.50 -1.37 9.33
C VAL A 124 14.39 -0.62 10.05
N VAL A 125 13.14 -1.06 9.82
CA VAL A 125 11.93 -0.56 10.47
C VAL A 125 11.17 -1.66 11.23
N SER A 126 11.75 -2.86 11.33
CA SER A 126 11.12 -4.02 11.96
C SER A 126 10.94 -3.87 13.48
N THR A 127 11.62 -2.90 14.10
CA THR A 127 11.57 -2.61 15.54
C THR A 127 10.43 -1.68 15.93
N TRP A 128 9.77 -1.04 14.95
CA TRP A 128 8.72 -0.06 15.18
C TRP A 128 7.45 -0.71 15.73
N ASP A 129 6.93 -0.12 16.81
CA ASP A 129 5.61 -0.45 17.33
C ASP A 129 4.53 0.27 16.50
N VAL A 130 3.88 -0.47 15.62
CA VAL A 130 2.82 0.06 14.73
C VAL A 130 1.41 -0.34 15.17
N GLN A 131 1.22 -0.89 16.38
CA GLN A 131 -0.07 -1.40 16.86
C GLN A 131 -1.17 -0.32 16.84
N GLY A 132 -0.82 0.93 17.10
CA GLY A 132 -1.74 2.08 17.11
C GLY A 132 -2.04 2.69 15.73
N ILE A 133 -1.36 2.26 14.66
CA ILE A 133 -1.41 2.91 13.36
C ILE A 133 -2.70 2.55 12.60
N ILE A 134 -3.44 3.57 12.19
CA ILE A 134 -4.70 3.45 11.45
C ILE A 134 -4.46 3.45 9.93
N SER A 135 -3.40 4.12 9.46
CA SER A 135 -3.11 4.26 8.03
C SER A 135 -1.61 4.12 7.71
N LEU A 136 -1.30 3.23 6.77
CA LEU A 136 0.03 3.06 6.15
C LEU A 136 0.01 3.53 4.68
N GLU A 137 -0.96 4.37 4.33
CA GLU A 137 -1.16 4.86 2.96
C GLU A 137 0.11 5.53 2.41
N ARG A 138 0.55 5.09 1.22
CA ARG A 138 1.74 5.59 0.51
C ARG A 138 3.05 5.53 1.28
N MET A 139 3.14 4.82 2.41
CA MET A 139 4.31 4.86 3.30
C MET A 139 5.64 4.62 2.55
N PHE A 140 5.68 3.62 1.65
CA PHE A 140 6.84 3.30 0.82
C PHE A 140 6.56 3.41 -0.68
N MET A 141 5.54 4.19 -1.07
CA MET A 141 5.21 4.38 -2.49
C MET A 141 6.44 4.94 -3.23
N ASP A 142 6.84 4.28 -4.31
CA ASP A 142 8.00 4.64 -5.13
C ASP A 142 9.35 4.64 -4.35
N ALA A 143 9.45 3.98 -3.20
CA ALA A 143 10.73 3.71 -2.52
C ALA A 143 11.46 2.55 -3.22
N TRP A 144 12.17 2.85 -4.31
CA TRP A 144 12.72 1.85 -5.25
C TRP A 144 13.68 0.82 -4.66
N ASN A 145 14.27 1.08 -3.49
CA ASN A 145 15.14 0.13 -2.80
C ASN A 145 14.47 -0.59 -1.62
N PHE A 146 13.25 -0.21 -1.22
CA PHE A 146 12.64 -0.72 0.00
C PHE A 146 12.25 -2.20 -0.13
N ASN A 147 12.92 -3.05 0.64
CA ASN A 147 12.65 -4.48 0.76
C ASN A 147 13.02 -5.00 2.16
N GLN A 148 12.69 -4.23 3.20
CA GLN A 148 12.94 -4.62 4.59
C GLN A 148 11.82 -5.47 5.17
N ASP A 149 12.16 -6.25 6.19
CA ASP A 149 11.20 -7.10 6.89
C ASP A 149 10.23 -6.26 7.74
N VAL A 150 8.93 -6.46 7.49
CA VAL A 150 7.82 -5.85 8.25
C VAL A 150 6.87 -6.93 8.80
N SER A 151 7.28 -8.21 8.75
CA SER A 151 6.45 -9.34 9.15
C SER A 151 6.06 -9.30 10.62
N ASN A 152 6.88 -8.69 11.48
CA ASN A 152 6.64 -8.59 12.92
C ASN A 152 5.63 -7.50 13.31
N TRP A 153 5.33 -6.56 12.42
CA TRP A 153 4.41 -5.47 12.69
C TRP A 153 3.03 -5.97 13.12
N ASP A 154 2.47 -5.34 14.16
CA ASP A 154 1.08 -5.54 14.53
C ASP A 154 0.18 -4.52 13.79
N VAL A 155 -0.45 -4.97 12.71
CA VAL A 155 -1.31 -4.11 11.87
C VAL A 155 -2.80 -4.23 12.22
N SER A 156 -3.15 -4.79 13.39
CA SER A 156 -4.53 -5.06 13.81
C SER A 156 -5.47 -3.85 13.78
N SER A 157 -4.93 -2.65 13.99
CA SER A 157 -5.66 -1.38 13.99
C SER A 157 -5.73 -0.72 12.61
N CYS A 158 -4.91 -1.18 11.66
CA CYS A 158 -4.74 -0.53 10.37
C CYS A 158 -5.95 -0.79 9.46
N LYS A 159 -6.46 0.28 8.87
CA LYS A 159 -7.63 0.25 7.98
C LYS A 159 -7.25 0.46 6.52
N ASN A 160 -6.11 1.11 6.27
CA ASN A 160 -5.74 1.64 4.96
C ASN A 160 -4.28 1.32 4.60
N PHE A 161 -4.11 0.53 3.54
CA PHE A 161 -2.80 0.15 2.97
C PHE A 161 -2.62 0.70 1.54
N VAL A 162 -3.39 1.74 1.18
CA VAL A 162 -3.43 2.27 -0.18
C VAL A 162 -2.02 2.62 -0.65
N ARG A 163 -1.58 1.99 -1.74
CA ARG A 163 -0.24 2.22 -2.35
C ARG A 163 0.94 2.03 -1.40
N MET A 164 0.81 1.29 -0.31
CA MET A 164 1.88 1.14 0.68
C MET A 164 3.21 0.68 0.06
N PHE A 165 3.17 -0.30 -0.85
CA PHE A 165 4.33 -0.87 -1.53
C PHE A 165 4.31 -0.64 -3.05
N LYS A 166 3.56 0.37 -3.53
CA LYS A 166 3.47 0.66 -4.96
C LYS A 166 4.88 0.94 -5.51
N ASN A 167 5.24 0.30 -6.62
CA ASN A 167 6.51 0.47 -7.32
C ASN A 167 7.74 0.27 -6.40
N THR A 168 7.71 -0.79 -5.58
CA THR A 168 8.82 -1.23 -4.73
C THR A 168 9.29 -2.63 -5.12
N PRO A 169 10.54 -3.02 -4.81
CA PRO A 169 11.02 -4.39 -4.95
C PRO A 169 10.57 -5.30 -3.79
N PHE A 170 9.61 -4.86 -2.97
CA PHE A 170 9.19 -5.55 -1.76
C PHE A 170 8.76 -6.99 -2.05
N ASN A 171 9.42 -7.95 -1.39
CA ASN A 171 9.15 -9.37 -1.53
C ASN A 171 9.51 -10.13 -0.23
N ARG A 172 9.10 -9.58 0.93
CA ARG A 172 9.29 -10.19 2.25
C ARG A 172 8.03 -10.89 2.75
N PRO A 173 8.16 -11.97 3.54
CA PRO A 173 7.01 -12.72 4.04
C PRO A 173 6.02 -11.82 4.80
N LEU A 174 4.72 -12.01 4.56
CA LEU A 174 3.63 -11.31 5.27
C LEU A 174 2.63 -12.29 5.91
N SER A 175 2.99 -13.57 6.06
CA SER A 175 2.13 -14.59 6.66
C SER A 175 1.83 -14.33 8.14
N ASN A 176 2.69 -13.60 8.84
CA ASN A 176 2.45 -13.18 10.22
C ASN A 176 1.31 -12.14 10.36
N TRP A 177 0.81 -11.60 9.25
CA TRP A 177 -0.31 -10.64 9.25
C TRP A 177 -1.69 -11.32 9.18
N ASN A 178 -1.75 -12.64 9.04
CA ASN A 178 -3.00 -13.39 8.80
C ASN A 178 -4.18 -12.99 9.72
N GLU A 179 -3.94 -12.83 11.02
CA GLU A 179 -4.96 -12.48 12.02
C GLU A 179 -4.97 -10.98 12.37
N LYS A 180 -4.09 -10.19 11.76
CA LYS A 180 -3.90 -8.76 12.03
C LYS A 180 -4.60 -7.87 11.01
N LEU A 181 -5.36 -8.44 10.07
CA LEU A 181 -6.01 -7.67 8.99
C LEU A 181 -7.52 -7.52 9.17
N LEU A 182 -8.07 -7.90 10.33
CA LEU A 182 -9.52 -7.89 10.64
C LEU A 182 -10.16 -6.49 10.57
N SER A 183 -9.37 -5.42 10.69
CA SER A 183 -9.83 -4.03 10.57
C SER A 183 -9.63 -3.44 9.17
N THR A 184 -8.99 -4.16 8.25
CA THR A 184 -8.54 -3.62 6.97
C THR A 184 -9.71 -3.34 6.04
N GLN A 185 -9.84 -2.11 5.55
CA GLN A 185 -10.95 -1.70 4.70
C GLN A 185 -10.53 -1.52 3.24
N ASN A 186 -9.27 -1.16 3.00
CA ASN A 186 -8.80 -0.69 1.70
C ASN A 186 -7.38 -1.17 1.38
N LEU A 187 -7.27 -1.97 0.32
CA LEU A 187 -6.01 -2.47 -0.24
C LEU A 187 -5.65 -1.84 -1.59
N ASN A 188 -6.27 -0.71 -1.95
CA ASN A 188 -6.16 -0.21 -3.32
C ASN A 188 -4.71 0.05 -3.69
N PHE A 189 -4.27 -0.54 -4.80
CA PHE A 189 -2.94 -0.37 -5.36
C PHE A 189 -1.79 -0.70 -4.39
N MET A 190 -2.04 -1.48 -3.31
CA MET A 190 -1.02 -1.76 -2.29
C MET A 190 0.28 -2.32 -2.89
N PHE A 191 0.17 -3.23 -3.85
CA PHE A 191 1.30 -3.83 -4.58
C PHE A 191 1.28 -3.47 -6.07
N ASP A 192 0.70 -2.32 -6.43
CA ASP A 192 0.72 -1.84 -7.83
C ASP A 192 2.18 -1.67 -8.30
N GLU A 193 2.56 -2.25 -9.43
CA GLU A 193 3.93 -2.26 -9.97
C GLU A 193 5.00 -2.88 -9.03
N ALA A 194 4.60 -3.60 -7.96
CA ALA A 194 5.51 -4.35 -7.11
C ALA A 194 5.94 -5.65 -7.80
N ASN A 195 6.75 -5.51 -8.86
CA ASN A 195 7.01 -6.55 -9.85
C ASN A 195 7.58 -7.85 -9.29
N GLN A 196 8.25 -7.82 -8.13
CA GLN A 196 8.87 -8.99 -7.50
C GLN A 196 7.99 -9.68 -6.46
N PHE A 197 6.88 -9.05 -6.03
CA PHE A 197 6.08 -9.56 -4.93
C PHE A 197 5.35 -10.85 -5.30
N ASN A 198 5.64 -11.93 -4.57
CA ASN A 198 4.96 -13.22 -4.71
C ASN A 198 4.99 -14.04 -3.41
N GLN A 199 4.90 -13.36 -2.26
CA GLN A 199 4.96 -14.02 -0.95
C GLN A 199 3.60 -14.57 -0.55
N ASP A 200 3.59 -15.69 0.18
CA ASP A 200 2.36 -16.32 0.68
C ASP A 200 1.54 -15.35 1.53
N ILE A 201 0.33 -15.08 1.06
CA ILE A 201 -0.70 -14.27 1.69
C ILE A 201 -2.05 -15.02 1.71
N THR A 202 -2.03 -16.33 1.48
CA THR A 202 -3.25 -17.16 1.44
C THR A 202 -4.00 -17.06 2.77
N GLY A 203 -3.29 -16.95 3.90
CA GLY A 203 -3.90 -16.88 5.23
C GLY A 203 -4.47 -15.53 5.66
N TRP A 204 -4.41 -14.48 4.83
CA TRP A 204 -4.96 -13.17 5.19
C TRP A 204 -6.47 -13.22 5.45
N ASN A 205 -6.89 -12.76 6.62
CA ASN A 205 -8.29 -12.69 7.03
C ASN A 205 -8.72 -11.24 7.30
N PHE A 206 -9.86 -10.85 6.73
CA PHE A 206 -10.41 -9.51 6.83
C PHE A 206 -11.72 -9.42 7.61
N ASP A 207 -12.28 -10.52 8.15
CA ASP A 207 -13.55 -10.52 8.92
C ASP A 207 -14.66 -9.57 8.38
N SER A 208 -14.90 -9.66 7.07
CA SER A 208 -15.88 -8.83 6.37
C SER A 208 -15.64 -7.30 6.50
N SER A 209 -14.43 -6.83 6.78
CA SER A 209 -14.08 -5.41 6.82
C SER A 209 -13.63 -4.86 5.47
N LEU A 210 -13.08 -5.73 4.60
CA LEU A 210 -12.50 -5.33 3.32
C LEU A 210 -13.57 -4.87 2.33
N THR A 211 -13.44 -3.64 1.84
CA THR A 211 -14.42 -3.02 0.94
C THR A 211 -13.89 -2.76 -0.47
N SER A 212 -12.57 -2.74 -0.65
CA SER A 212 -11.96 -2.35 -1.93
C SER A 212 -10.62 -3.06 -2.15
N MET A 213 -10.48 -3.67 -3.33
CA MET A 213 -9.28 -4.36 -3.80
C MET A 213 -8.77 -3.77 -5.14
N ARG A 214 -9.15 -2.53 -5.44
CA ARG A 214 -8.88 -1.90 -6.73
C ARG A 214 -7.37 -1.87 -6.98
N GLY A 215 -6.94 -2.54 -8.05
CA GLY A 215 -5.54 -2.56 -8.48
C GLY A 215 -4.56 -3.13 -7.46
N THR A 216 -5.01 -3.90 -6.46
CA THR A 216 -4.13 -4.37 -5.37
C THR A 216 -2.87 -5.06 -5.88
N PHE A 217 -2.95 -5.83 -6.97
CA PHE A 217 -1.82 -6.51 -7.63
C PHE A 217 -1.64 -6.04 -9.10
N LYS A 218 -2.09 -4.83 -9.43
CA LYS A 218 -1.93 -4.26 -10.76
C LYS A 218 -0.44 -4.22 -11.12
N ALA A 219 -0.09 -4.69 -12.31
CA ALA A 219 1.27 -4.79 -12.81
C ALA A 219 2.26 -5.50 -11.84
N ALA A 220 1.78 -6.30 -10.88
CA ALA A 220 2.62 -7.16 -10.05
C ALA A 220 2.98 -8.41 -10.86
N VAL A 221 3.95 -8.28 -11.77
CA VAL A 221 4.24 -9.25 -12.83
C VAL A 221 4.49 -10.68 -12.31
N MET A 222 5.10 -10.84 -11.13
CA MET A 222 5.41 -12.14 -10.54
C MET A 222 4.32 -12.70 -9.61
N PHE A 223 3.28 -11.93 -9.29
CA PHE A 223 2.27 -12.34 -8.31
C PHE A 223 1.44 -13.51 -8.82
N ASN A 224 1.40 -14.61 -8.05
CA ASN A 224 0.65 -15.82 -8.39
C ASN A 224 0.24 -16.63 -7.15
N GLN A 225 -0.14 -15.98 -6.05
CA GLN A 225 -0.56 -16.66 -4.82
C GLN A 225 -2.06 -16.95 -4.80
N ASP A 226 -2.44 -18.12 -4.27
CA ASP A 226 -3.85 -18.50 -4.12
C ASP A 226 -4.50 -17.67 -3.02
N ILE A 227 -5.46 -16.82 -3.42
CA ILE A 227 -6.25 -15.97 -2.52
C ILE A 227 -7.75 -16.33 -2.56
N SER A 228 -8.09 -17.51 -3.08
CA SER A 228 -9.47 -18.00 -3.17
C SER A 228 -10.15 -18.10 -1.81
N VAL A 229 -9.37 -18.31 -0.75
CA VAL A 229 -9.85 -18.45 0.63
C VAL A 229 -10.23 -17.13 1.29
N TRP A 230 -9.77 -15.97 0.77
CA TRP A 230 -10.06 -14.67 1.35
C TRP A 230 -11.57 -14.41 1.49
N ASN A 231 -11.95 -13.73 2.57
CA ASN A 231 -13.31 -13.22 2.73
C ASN A 231 -13.45 -11.89 1.94
N ILE A 232 -14.34 -11.88 0.96
CA ILE A 232 -14.57 -10.77 0.03
C ILE A 232 -16.03 -10.28 0.04
N ASP A 233 -16.80 -10.67 1.05
CA ASP A 233 -18.25 -10.44 1.15
C ASP A 233 -18.65 -8.97 1.30
N LYS A 234 -17.72 -8.05 1.54
CA LYS A 234 -18.00 -6.60 1.53
C LYS A 234 -17.25 -5.84 0.44
N VAL A 235 -16.49 -6.53 -0.40
CA VAL A 235 -15.73 -5.90 -1.48
C VAL A 235 -16.69 -5.38 -2.55
N ARG A 236 -16.56 -4.09 -2.87
CA ARG A 236 -17.39 -3.39 -3.87
C ARG A 236 -16.69 -3.21 -5.21
N THR A 237 -15.36 -3.33 -5.23
CA THR A 237 -14.59 -3.15 -6.46
C THR A 237 -13.34 -4.04 -6.48
N PHE A 238 -13.19 -4.70 -7.61
CA PHE A 238 -12.03 -5.47 -8.05
C PHE A 238 -11.41 -4.86 -9.32
N GLU A 239 -11.75 -3.61 -9.65
CA GLU A 239 -11.20 -2.93 -10.83
C GLU A 239 -9.68 -3.06 -10.88
N GLU A 240 -9.16 -3.47 -12.02
CA GLU A 240 -7.72 -3.61 -12.26
C GLU A 240 -6.95 -4.53 -11.29
N THR A 241 -7.61 -5.33 -10.43
CA THR A 241 -6.94 -6.08 -9.33
C THR A 241 -5.71 -6.87 -9.81
N PHE A 242 -5.80 -7.52 -10.98
CA PHE A 242 -4.73 -8.29 -11.61
C PHE A 242 -4.36 -7.75 -13.00
N PHE A 243 -4.68 -6.48 -13.29
CA PHE A 243 -4.36 -5.87 -14.57
C PHE A 243 -2.85 -5.89 -14.79
N GLY A 244 -2.35 -6.59 -15.81
CA GLY A 244 -0.92 -6.75 -16.07
C GLY A 244 -0.16 -7.63 -15.07
N ALA A 245 -0.84 -8.39 -14.21
CA ALA A 245 -0.22 -9.39 -13.34
C ALA A 245 0.12 -10.66 -14.15
N ASN A 246 1.16 -10.59 -14.97
CA ASN A 246 1.45 -11.58 -16.01
C ASN A 246 1.67 -13.01 -15.50
N SER A 247 1.99 -13.25 -14.23
CA SER A 247 2.15 -14.61 -13.69
C SER A 247 0.88 -15.16 -13.06
N PHE A 248 -0.15 -14.33 -12.87
CA PHE A 248 -1.34 -14.70 -12.11
C PHE A 248 -2.21 -15.72 -12.88
N ASN A 249 -2.33 -16.93 -12.32
CA ASN A 249 -3.06 -18.06 -12.89
C ASN A 249 -3.80 -18.89 -11.82
N GLN A 250 -4.31 -18.25 -10.77
CA GLN A 250 -4.95 -18.93 -9.64
C GLN A 250 -6.45 -19.15 -9.85
N ASN A 251 -6.98 -20.22 -9.23
CA ASN A 251 -8.39 -20.54 -9.26
C ASN A 251 -9.14 -19.74 -8.18
N LEU A 252 -9.90 -18.72 -8.56
CA LEU A 252 -10.65 -17.88 -7.63
C LEU A 252 -12.12 -18.30 -7.45
N CYS A 253 -12.49 -19.54 -7.76
CA CYS A 253 -13.91 -19.87 -7.86
C CYS A 253 -14.71 -19.89 -6.57
N ALA A 254 -14.04 -20.04 -5.44
CA ALA A 254 -14.64 -19.83 -4.14
C ALA A 254 -15.19 -18.39 -3.96
N TRP A 255 -14.71 -17.41 -4.73
CA TRP A 255 -15.20 -16.03 -4.66
C TRP A 255 -16.63 -15.88 -5.18
N GLY A 256 -17.09 -16.70 -6.12
CA GLY A 256 -18.43 -16.59 -6.70
C GLY A 256 -19.55 -16.65 -5.65
N ASN A 257 -19.38 -17.50 -4.63
CA ASN A 257 -20.35 -17.64 -3.53
C ASN A 257 -20.15 -16.61 -2.40
N LYS A 258 -19.05 -15.86 -2.42
CA LYS A 258 -18.70 -14.85 -1.41
C LYS A 258 -19.03 -13.43 -1.89
N MET A 259 -19.09 -13.19 -3.20
CA MET A 259 -19.39 -11.87 -3.76
C MET A 259 -20.80 -11.40 -3.40
N ARG A 260 -20.93 -10.11 -3.11
CA ARG A 260 -22.20 -9.42 -2.88
C ARG A 260 -23.09 -9.48 -4.11
N THR A 261 -24.38 -9.76 -3.90
CA THR A 261 -25.42 -9.77 -4.94
C THR A 261 -26.47 -8.66 -4.73
N ASP A 262 -26.48 -8.03 -3.56
CA ASP A 262 -27.37 -6.92 -3.16
C ASP A 262 -26.88 -5.54 -3.65
N VAL A 263 -25.63 -5.43 -4.09
CA VAL A 263 -25.03 -4.19 -4.59
C VAL A 263 -24.27 -4.44 -5.88
N GLN A 264 -24.09 -3.37 -6.66
CA GLN A 264 -23.20 -3.41 -7.83
C GLN A 264 -21.74 -3.56 -7.36
N VAL A 265 -21.07 -4.58 -7.90
CA VAL A 265 -19.64 -4.83 -7.72
C VAL A 265 -18.93 -4.54 -9.06
N THR A 266 -17.91 -3.68 -9.06
CA THR A 266 -17.18 -3.35 -10.30
C THR A 266 -15.94 -4.21 -10.49
N THR A 267 -15.75 -4.72 -11.71
CA THR A 267 -14.64 -5.64 -12.07
C THR A 267 -13.93 -5.24 -13.37
N THR A 268 -14.07 -3.98 -13.77
CA THR A 268 -13.49 -3.42 -15.01
C THR A 268 -12.02 -3.77 -15.10
N THR A 269 -11.63 -4.39 -16.22
CA THR A 269 -10.26 -4.77 -16.59
C THR A 269 -9.49 -5.60 -15.54
N MET A 270 -10.20 -6.26 -14.62
CA MET A 270 -9.62 -7.00 -13.48
C MET A 270 -8.51 -7.98 -13.90
N PHE A 271 -8.69 -8.72 -15.01
CA PHE A 271 -7.74 -9.74 -15.49
C PHE A 271 -7.00 -9.37 -16.78
N THR A 272 -7.14 -8.13 -17.27
CA THR A 272 -6.50 -7.74 -18.54
C THR A 272 -4.99 -7.82 -18.41
N GLY A 273 -4.34 -8.69 -19.19
CA GLY A 273 -2.88 -8.89 -19.14
C GLY A 273 -2.39 -9.97 -18.17
N ALA A 274 -3.26 -10.64 -17.40
CA ALA A 274 -2.88 -11.79 -16.59
C ALA A 274 -2.74 -13.07 -17.45
N ASN A 275 -1.78 -13.94 -17.12
CA ASN A 275 -1.57 -15.22 -17.83
C ASN A 275 -2.48 -16.32 -17.27
N LEU A 276 -3.72 -16.32 -17.73
CA LEU A 276 -4.68 -17.38 -17.44
C LEU A 276 -4.39 -18.59 -18.34
N SER A 277 -3.42 -19.42 -17.94
CA SER A 277 -2.98 -20.61 -18.69
C SER A 277 -3.95 -21.80 -18.57
N ILE A 278 -4.97 -21.70 -17.73
CA ILE A 278 -6.07 -22.65 -17.63
C ILE A 278 -7.28 -21.98 -18.29
N PRO A 279 -8.02 -22.67 -19.20
CA PRO A 279 -9.19 -22.08 -19.82
C PRO A 279 -10.13 -21.64 -18.70
N ILE A 280 -10.28 -20.31 -18.56
CA ILE A 280 -11.22 -19.56 -17.72
C ILE A 280 -11.89 -20.48 -16.71
N VAL A 281 -11.33 -20.57 -15.49
CA VAL A 281 -11.91 -21.43 -14.46
C VAL A 281 -13.32 -20.94 -14.19
N VAL A 282 -14.29 -21.68 -14.72
CA VAL A 282 -15.72 -21.46 -14.50
C VAL A 282 -16.05 -21.98 -13.11
N CYS A 283 -16.61 -21.10 -12.30
CA CYS A 283 -16.90 -21.35 -10.90
C CYS A 283 -18.23 -22.08 -10.79
N LEU A 284 -18.18 -23.35 -10.42
CA LEU A 284 -19.34 -24.18 -10.15
C LEU A 284 -20.03 -23.65 -8.88
N ALA A 285 -21.13 -22.92 -9.04
CA ALA A 285 -22.08 -22.76 -7.94
C ALA A 285 -22.74 -24.13 -7.70
N THR A 286 -22.67 -24.57 -6.45
CA THR A 286 -23.17 -25.86 -5.97
C THR A 286 -24.69 -25.96 -6.16
N GLY A 287 -25.19 -27.01 -6.83
CA GLY A 287 -26.56 -27.44 -6.59
C GLY A 287 -27.24 -28.17 -7.73
N ASP A 288 -27.40 -27.54 -8.88
CA ASP A 288 -28.08 -28.11 -10.04
C ASP A 288 -27.30 -27.74 -11.32
N SER A 289 -27.10 -28.75 -12.16
CA SER A 289 -26.25 -28.86 -13.35
C SER A 289 -25.88 -27.57 -14.10
N LEU A 290 -24.62 -27.44 -14.56
CA LEU A 290 -24.30 -26.96 -15.92
C LEU A 290 -22.82 -27.15 -16.29
N HIS A 291 -22.62 -27.74 -17.48
CA HIS A 291 -21.34 -28.01 -18.14
C HIS A 291 -20.85 -26.82 -18.96
N PHE A 292 -19.53 -26.60 -19.07
CA PHE A 292 -18.95 -25.81 -20.18
C PHE A 292 -17.60 -26.34 -20.68
N THR A 293 -17.39 -26.19 -21.98
CA THR A 293 -16.17 -26.53 -22.73
C THR A 293 -15.79 -25.31 -23.59
N ALA A 294 -14.49 -25.00 -23.73
CA ALA A 294 -14.01 -24.03 -24.73
C ALA A 294 -12.69 -24.49 -25.37
N ARG A 295 -12.51 -24.14 -26.66
CA ARG A 295 -11.51 -24.73 -27.57
C ARG A 295 -10.38 -23.73 -27.90
N LEU A 296 -9.16 -24.28 -27.90
CA LEU A 296 -7.86 -23.66 -28.21
C LEU A 296 -7.71 -23.20 -29.68
N PRO A 297 -6.79 -22.26 -29.98
CA PRO A 297 -6.52 -21.77 -31.33
C PRO A 297 -5.67 -22.76 -32.15
N HIS A 298 -6.13 -23.99 -32.40
CA HIS A 298 -5.61 -24.88 -33.45
C HIS A 298 -6.58 -25.98 -33.95
N LEU A 299 -7.86 -25.99 -33.58
CA LEU A 299 -8.77 -27.11 -33.96
C LEU A 299 -10.00 -26.65 -34.76
N GLN A 300 -10.09 -27.15 -36.00
CA GLN A 300 -11.12 -26.82 -36.98
C GLN A 300 -12.57 -27.09 -36.53
N GLN A 301 -13.41 -26.08 -36.77
CA GLN A 301 -14.88 -26.02 -36.89
C GLN A 301 -15.72 -27.23 -36.38
N LYS A 302 -16.57 -26.98 -35.37
CA LYS A 302 -17.99 -27.40 -35.31
C LYS A 302 -18.71 -26.62 -34.18
N ARG A 303 -19.98 -26.26 -34.42
CA ARG A 303 -20.82 -25.25 -33.72
C ARG A 303 -21.39 -25.75 -32.38
N PHE A 304 -21.69 -24.85 -31.42
CA PHE A 304 -23.03 -24.42 -30.99
C PHE A 304 -22.94 -23.24 -29.99
N SER A 305 -24.05 -22.54 -29.78
CA SER A 305 -24.14 -21.08 -29.63
C SER A 305 -24.62 -20.57 -28.26
N VAL A 306 -23.84 -19.68 -27.64
CA VAL A 306 -24.34 -18.51 -26.88
C VAL A 306 -23.77 -17.27 -27.57
N VAL A 307 -24.58 -16.24 -27.65
CA VAL A 307 -24.40 -15.03 -28.47
C VAL A 307 -23.00 -14.43 -28.30
N ARG A 308 -22.40 -14.10 -29.43
CA ARG A 308 -21.02 -13.60 -29.60
C ARG A 308 -20.73 -12.40 -28.69
N ASN A 309 -19.48 -12.39 -28.19
CA ASN A 309 -18.73 -11.31 -27.56
C ASN A 309 -18.75 -11.21 -26.03
N VAL A 310 -18.75 -12.35 -25.32
CA VAL A 310 -18.35 -12.38 -23.91
C VAL A 310 -16.98 -13.03 -23.77
N VAL A 311 -15.95 -12.18 -23.73
CA VAL A 311 -14.52 -12.56 -23.69
C VAL A 311 -13.95 -12.44 -22.26
N ASP A 312 -14.76 -12.10 -21.27
CA ASP A 312 -14.28 -11.63 -19.97
C ASP A 312 -15.14 -12.18 -18.81
N PHE A 313 -14.48 -12.68 -17.77
CA PHE A 313 -15.08 -13.04 -16.48
C PHE A 313 -15.96 -11.91 -15.93
N SER A 314 -15.61 -10.65 -16.22
CA SER A 314 -16.40 -9.47 -15.86
C SER A 314 -17.82 -9.46 -16.46
N GLN A 315 -18.02 -10.00 -17.67
CA GLN A 315 -19.32 -10.05 -18.33
C GLN A 315 -20.16 -11.27 -17.91
N ALA A 316 -19.54 -12.41 -17.64
CA ALA A 316 -20.22 -13.55 -17.02
C ALA A 316 -20.70 -13.19 -15.60
N LEU A 317 -19.87 -12.48 -14.84
CA LEU A 317 -20.20 -11.94 -13.53
C LEU A 317 -21.25 -10.82 -13.60
N ALA A 318 -21.19 -9.94 -14.60
CA ALA A 318 -22.21 -8.90 -14.82
C ALA A 318 -23.59 -9.49 -15.17
N CYS A 319 -23.66 -10.60 -15.91
CA CYS A 319 -24.92 -11.31 -16.16
C CYS A 319 -25.51 -11.94 -14.89
N LEU A 320 -24.66 -12.42 -13.97
CA LEU A 320 -25.06 -12.98 -12.68
C LEU A 320 -25.55 -11.89 -11.69
N ILE A 321 -24.89 -10.74 -11.64
CA ILE A 321 -25.18 -9.67 -10.66
C ILE A 321 -26.38 -8.80 -11.08
N SER A 322 -26.63 -8.60 -12.39
CA SER A 322 -27.56 -7.56 -12.86
C SER A 322 -29.03 -7.95 -12.99
N HIS A 323 -29.43 -9.21 -12.73
CA HIS A 323 -30.80 -9.70 -13.03
C HIS A 323 -31.29 -9.27 -14.43
N ASN A 324 -30.37 -9.14 -15.39
CA ASN A 324 -30.68 -8.53 -16.67
C ASN A 324 -31.50 -9.53 -17.53
N PRO A 325 -32.73 -9.18 -17.95
CA PRO A 325 -33.60 -10.08 -18.73
C PRO A 325 -33.05 -10.45 -20.12
N SER A 326 -31.92 -9.85 -20.52
CA SER A 326 -31.17 -10.19 -21.72
C SER A 326 -30.24 -11.42 -21.54
N CYS A 327 -29.93 -11.80 -20.30
CA CYS A 327 -29.15 -12.99 -19.97
C CYS A 327 -30.10 -14.20 -19.93
N ARG A 328 -30.19 -14.96 -21.03
CA ARG A 328 -31.00 -16.18 -21.08
C ARG A 328 -30.14 -17.38 -20.67
N TRP A 329 -30.43 -17.90 -19.48
CA TRP A 329 -29.99 -19.21 -19.04
C TRP A 329 -31.01 -20.21 -19.57
N HIS A 330 -30.57 -21.16 -20.39
CA HIS A 330 -31.40 -22.29 -20.76
C HIS A 330 -31.11 -23.41 -19.78
N ASP A 331 -32.11 -23.77 -18.99
CA ASP A 331 -32.14 -25.09 -18.37
C ASP A 331 -32.29 -26.10 -19.51
N ASP A 332 -31.42 -27.10 -19.58
CA ASP A 332 -31.68 -28.25 -20.43
C ASP A 332 -31.85 -29.51 -19.57
N PRO A 333 -32.77 -30.41 -19.96
CA PRO A 333 -33.10 -31.65 -19.26
C PRO A 333 -31.99 -32.71 -19.26
#